data_AF-A0A1Y5ICP4-F1
#
_entry.id   AF-A0A1Y5ICP4-F1
#
_cell.length_a   1.000
_cell.length_b   1.000
_cell.length_c   1.000
_cell.angle_alpha   90.00
_cell.angle_beta   90.00
_cell.angle_gamma   90.00
#
_symmetry.space_group_name_H-M   'P 1'
#
loop_
_entity.id
_entity.type
_entity.pdbx_description
1 polymer ?
#
loop_
_entity_poly.entity_id
_entity_poly.type
_entity_poly.pdbx_seq_one_letter_code
_entity_poly.pdbx_strand_id
1 'polypeptide(L)'
;MSSVSRVAAARAVSALIASTTTRACAATPSPYHRAHTRSVVVSVNARRRGDGIKTRAGNELGRERAADLASGSDFGRGDESDDPLVHMGRVNKSALKRIAQDQRALAVALLGLPKSQVTQMRRFLPEDVVELTLQGAQITRKKRVAFKRHEGALARRLRALNDGERDALAAAIQQIQTGTSGAINPNVENTATSWRNMLLKGSEDDALAARDEIFAALDSRDVWSFTRQELMRAVSDATTENAIREEQIALFKSAVDEEMKLLSIGIEDEESLNQTRAYAANTLKNRKGSGFDKEPSVTKSRALLKLLRIVAEAAV
;
A
#
# COMPACT_ATOMS: atom_id res chain seq x y z
N MET A 1 39.19 73.78 -19.09
CA MET A 1 40.45 73.03 -18.81
C MET A 1 40.10 71.83 -17.95
N SER A 2 40.90 70.74 -18.00
CA SER A 2 41.02 69.66 -16.99
C SER A 2 39.75 69.19 -16.23
N SER A 3 39.21 67.98 -16.44
CA SER A 3 39.79 66.66 -16.09
C SER A 3 40.25 66.60 -14.63
N VAL A 4 39.61 65.83 -13.74
CA VAL A 4 39.93 64.43 -13.33
C VAL A 4 38.85 64.04 -12.28
N SER A 5 38.34 62.81 -12.07
CA SER A 5 38.73 61.44 -12.47
C SER A 5 37.49 60.53 -12.73
N ARG A 6 37.69 59.20 -12.74
CA ARG A 6 36.65 58.16 -12.51
C ARG A 6 36.92 57.43 -11.18
N VAL A 7 35.89 56.87 -10.54
CA VAL A 7 36.03 55.80 -9.54
C VAL A 7 34.97 54.72 -9.82
N ALA A 8 35.41 53.47 -9.96
CA ALA A 8 34.52 52.31 -10.11
C ALA A 8 34.32 51.62 -8.74
N ALA A 9 33.12 51.06 -8.53
CA ALA A 9 32.77 50.35 -7.30
C ALA A 9 32.27 48.92 -7.59
N ALA A 10 33.18 48.06 -8.07
CA ALA A 10 32.91 46.61 -8.11
C ALA A 10 32.86 46.05 -6.68
N ARG A 11 31.87 45.21 -6.37
CA ARG A 11 31.78 44.46 -5.11
C ARG A 11 31.61 42.97 -5.38
N ALA A 12 32.72 42.26 -5.46
CA ALA A 12 32.78 40.82 -5.33
C ALA A 12 33.13 40.45 -3.88
N VAL A 13 32.31 39.60 -3.25
CA VAL A 13 32.54 39.04 -1.90
C VAL A 13 31.84 37.68 -1.85
N SER A 14 32.43 36.57 -1.41
CA SER A 14 33.85 36.17 -1.36
C SER A 14 33.88 34.64 -1.33
N ALA A 15 34.66 34.00 -2.20
CA ALA A 15 34.88 32.55 -2.14
C ALA A 15 36.22 32.26 -1.46
N LEU A 16 36.21 31.53 -0.34
CA LEU A 16 37.43 31.10 0.35
C LEU A 16 37.22 29.71 0.97
N ILE A 17 37.80 28.68 0.36
CA ILE A 17 37.76 27.29 0.84
C ILE A 17 39.18 26.70 0.78
N ALA A 18 39.90 26.83 1.89
CA ALA A 18 41.12 26.11 2.29
C ALA A 18 41.63 26.76 3.61
N SER A 19 42.15 26.10 4.65
CA SER A 19 42.20 24.70 5.10
C SER A 19 42.49 24.77 6.65
N THR A 20 42.83 23.77 7.47
CA THR A 20 43.29 22.38 7.29
C THR A 20 43.04 21.58 8.57
N THR A 21 42.57 20.33 8.47
CA THR A 21 42.79 19.30 9.52
C THR A 21 43.12 17.97 8.86
N THR A 22 44.35 17.52 9.03
CA THR A 22 44.80 16.18 8.60
C THR A 22 44.59 15.16 9.72
N ARG A 23 44.23 13.92 9.35
CA ARG A 23 44.63 12.75 10.14
C ARG A 23 44.89 11.57 9.21
N ALA A 24 46.12 11.06 9.23
CA ALA A 24 46.58 10.10 8.25
C ALA A 24 46.08 8.67 8.52
N CYS A 25 45.90 7.92 7.44
CA CYS A 25 45.98 6.46 7.50
C CYS A 25 47.45 6.05 7.64
N ALA A 26 47.74 5.09 8.52
CA ALA A 26 49.06 4.49 8.67
C ALA A 26 48.91 2.96 8.72
N ALA A 27 49.94 2.25 8.24
CA ALA A 27 49.88 0.80 8.03
C ALA A 27 50.13 -0.03 9.31
N THR A 28 49.98 -1.35 9.15
CA THR A 28 50.25 -2.41 10.14
C THR A 28 51.61 -2.28 10.83
N PRO A 29 51.72 -2.80 12.06
CA PRO A 29 52.59 -3.97 12.23
C PRO A 29 51.97 -5.16 12.98
N SER A 30 52.43 -6.34 12.58
CA SER A 30 52.48 -7.59 13.37
C SER A 30 53.91 -7.69 13.99
N PRO A 31 54.26 -8.56 14.98
CA PRO A 31 53.55 -9.76 15.46
C PRO A 31 53.60 -9.98 17.01
N TYR A 32 53.48 -11.25 17.43
CA TYR A 32 53.84 -11.89 18.73
C TYR A 32 52.74 -12.44 19.66
N HIS A 33 52.25 -13.64 19.28
CA HIS A 33 52.26 -14.90 20.07
C HIS A 33 51.55 -15.08 21.44
N ARG A 34 51.20 -16.37 21.64
CA ARG A 34 50.61 -17.05 22.84
C ARG A 34 49.14 -16.72 23.15
N ALA A 35 48.27 -17.72 23.43
CA ALA A 35 48.45 -19.17 23.38
C ALA A 35 47.17 -19.90 22.94
N HIS A 36 47.33 -21.08 22.32
CA HIS A 36 46.23 -22.03 22.10
C HIS A 36 46.24 -23.09 23.21
N THR A 37 45.09 -23.34 23.81
CA THR A 37 44.81 -24.55 24.61
C THR A 37 43.64 -25.30 23.99
N ARG A 38 43.94 -26.19 23.04
CA ARG A 38 42.99 -27.23 22.60
C ARG A 38 42.87 -28.28 23.72
N SER A 39 41.72 -28.37 24.38
CA SER A 39 41.32 -29.56 25.14
C SER A 39 40.32 -30.39 24.33
N VAL A 40 40.84 -31.24 23.45
CA VAL A 40 40.04 -32.31 22.82
C VAL A 40 40.04 -33.49 23.77
N VAL A 41 38.90 -33.77 24.41
CA VAL A 41 38.69 -35.03 25.15
C VAL A 41 37.77 -35.91 24.32
N VAL A 42 38.37 -36.82 23.57
CA VAL A 42 37.71 -37.95 22.92
C VAL A 42 38.38 -39.22 23.40
N SER A 43 37.57 -40.21 23.78
CA SER A 43 37.89 -41.63 24.08
C SER A 43 37.69 -42.03 25.55
N VAL A 44 37.13 -43.21 25.89
CA VAL A 44 36.17 -44.11 25.18
C VAL A 44 35.66 -45.18 26.19
N ASN A 45 34.66 -45.99 25.81
CA ASN A 45 34.20 -47.23 26.48
C ASN A 45 33.41 -47.10 27.81
N ALA A 46 32.48 -48.02 28.16
CA ALA A 46 31.86 -49.11 27.37
C ALA A 46 30.58 -49.72 27.96
N ARG A 47 29.65 -50.14 27.07
CA ARG A 47 28.67 -51.25 27.22
C ARG A 47 27.55 -51.04 28.28
N ARG A 48 26.38 -51.70 28.22
CA ARG A 48 25.91 -52.89 27.46
C ARG A 48 24.65 -52.56 26.63
N ARG A 49 24.60 -52.96 25.34
CA ARG A 49 23.78 -54.06 24.77
C ARG A 49 22.29 -54.08 25.13
N GLY A 50 21.45 -53.98 24.10
CA GLY A 50 20.04 -54.40 24.05
C GLY A 50 19.63 -54.41 22.58
N ASP A 51 19.48 -55.60 21.99
CA ASP A 51 19.42 -55.78 20.53
C ASP A 51 18.35 -56.82 20.16
N GLY A 52 17.63 -56.61 19.05
CA GLY A 52 16.39 -57.32 18.71
C GLY A 52 15.18 -56.93 19.60
N ILE A 53 13.91 -57.05 19.16
CA ILE A 53 13.36 -57.57 17.89
C ILE A 53 12.31 -56.57 17.39
N LYS A 54 12.24 -56.31 16.07
CA LYS A 54 11.15 -55.54 15.44
C LYS A 54 10.20 -56.48 14.70
N THR A 55 9.07 -56.81 15.31
CA THR A 55 8.02 -57.64 14.70
C THR A 55 7.25 -56.85 13.63
N ARG A 56 7.41 -57.24 12.37
CA ARG A 56 6.71 -56.67 11.19
C ARG A 56 5.30 -57.27 11.06
N ALA A 57 4.48 -57.19 12.11
CA ALA A 57 3.24 -57.97 12.24
C ALA A 57 1.97 -57.14 12.57
N GLY A 58 2.02 -55.80 12.48
CA GLY A 58 0.92 -54.91 12.88
C GLY A 58 0.10 -54.26 11.76
N ASN A 59 0.45 -54.44 10.48
CA ASN A 59 -0.04 -53.60 9.38
C ASN A 59 -0.98 -54.29 8.37
N GLU A 60 -1.24 -55.58 8.52
CA GLU A 60 -2.01 -56.38 7.55
C GLU A 60 -3.46 -56.61 8.03
N LEU A 61 -3.67 -57.06 9.27
CA LEU A 61 -4.99 -57.29 9.90
C LEU A 61 -5.95 -56.07 9.92
N GLY A 62 -5.45 -54.86 9.65
CA GLY A 62 -6.25 -53.64 9.58
C GLY A 62 -6.72 -53.24 8.18
N ARG A 63 -6.26 -53.91 7.11
CA ARG A 63 -6.57 -53.53 5.72
C ARG A 63 -7.75 -54.28 5.12
N GLU A 64 -7.91 -55.55 5.48
CA GLU A 64 -8.88 -56.45 4.83
C GLU A 64 -10.32 -56.03 5.16
N ARG A 65 -10.65 -55.82 6.45
CA ARG A 65 -11.96 -55.28 6.87
C ARG A 65 -12.32 -53.91 6.26
N ALA A 66 -11.34 -53.12 5.83
CA ALA A 66 -11.58 -51.83 5.20
C ALA A 66 -11.82 -51.94 3.68
N ALA A 67 -11.51 -53.08 3.08
CA ALA A 67 -11.87 -53.40 1.69
C ALA A 67 -13.26 -54.03 1.60
N ASP A 68 -13.60 -54.95 2.52
CA ASP A 68 -14.88 -55.67 2.50
C ASP A 68 -16.10 -54.76 2.78
N LEU A 69 -15.90 -53.63 3.47
CA LEU A 69 -16.93 -52.61 3.67
C LEU A 69 -17.13 -51.67 2.47
N ALA A 70 -16.29 -51.76 1.43
CA ALA A 70 -16.32 -50.90 0.25
C ALA A 70 -16.89 -51.57 -1.01
N SER A 71 -17.33 -52.83 -0.92
CA SER A 71 -17.96 -53.59 -2.02
C SER A 71 -19.50 -53.70 -1.89
N GLY A 72 -20.08 -53.07 -0.86
CA GLY A 72 -21.53 -52.97 -0.67
C GLY A 72 -22.18 -52.05 -1.70
N SER A 73 -22.94 -52.63 -2.62
CA SER A 73 -23.59 -52.00 -3.77
C SER A 73 -24.55 -50.83 -3.43
N ASP A 74 -24.48 -49.77 -4.24
CA ASP A 74 -25.70 -49.23 -4.89
C ASP A 74 -25.35 -48.59 -6.27
N PHE A 75 -26.31 -48.54 -7.18
CA PHE A 75 -26.17 -48.06 -8.57
C PHE A 75 -26.65 -46.59 -8.73
N GLY A 76 -26.09 -45.68 -7.92
CA GLY A 76 -26.38 -44.25 -7.99
C GLY A 76 -25.60 -43.51 -9.07
N ARG A 77 -26.10 -43.47 -10.32
CA ARG A 77 -25.46 -42.72 -11.44
C ARG A 77 -25.77 -41.21 -11.37
N GLY A 78 -25.33 -40.55 -10.30
CA GLY A 78 -25.39 -39.10 -10.12
C GLY A 78 -24.23 -38.35 -10.79
N ASP A 79 -24.39 -37.05 -10.99
CA ASP A 79 -23.35 -36.13 -11.45
C ASP A 79 -22.41 -35.75 -10.28
N GLU A 80 -21.72 -36.76 -9.75
CA GLU A 80 -20.82 -36.62 -8.61
C GLU A 80 -19.53 -35.89 -9.02
N SER A 81 -19.61 -34.57 -8.93
CA SER A 81 -18.55 -33.60 -9.20
C SER A 81 -17.20 -34.08 -8.64
N ASP A 82 -16.20 -34.29 -9.52
CA ASP A 82 -14.87 -34.85 -9.20
C ASP A 82 -14.24 -34.17 -7.97
N ASP A 83 -14.39 -34.77 -6.78
CA ASP A 83 -13.83 -34.22 -5.55
C ASP A 83 -12.29 -34.27 -5.66
N PRO A 84 -11.58 -33.13 -5.72
CA PRO A 84 -10.13 -33.12 -5.84
C PRO A 84 -9.45 -33.81 -4.64
N LEU A 85 -10.15 -34.00 -3.52
CA LEU A 85 -9.69 -34.70 -2.32
C LEU A 85 -9.88 -36.22 -2.38
N VAL A 86 -10.66 -36.77 -3.32
CA VAL A 86 -10.93 -38.21 -3.46
C VAL A 86 -10.72 -38.66 -4.91
N HIS A 87 -9.68 -39.46 -5.15
CA HIS A 87 -9.40 -40.03 -6.46
C HIS A 87 -9.60 -41.55 -6.42
N MET A 88 -10.50 -42.08 -7.26
CA MET A 88 -10.86 -43.50 -7.34
C MET A 88 -11.26 -44.08 -5.95
N GLY A 89 -12.16 -43.39 -5.24
CA GLY A 89 -12.61 -43.77 -3.90
C GLY A 89 -11.53 -43.69 -2.80
N ARG A 90 -10.39 -43.04 -3.06
CA ARG A 90 -9.25 -42.96 -2.13
C ARG A 90 -8.80 -41.53 -1.91
N VAL A 91 -8.51 -41.19 -0.65
CA VAL A 91 -8.01 -39.86 -0.25
C VAL A 91 -6.78 -39.44 -1.05
N ASN A 92 -6.92 -38.37 -1.83
CA ASN A 92 -5.91 -37.79 -2.69
C ASN A 92 -4.83 -37.05 -1.87
N LYS A 93 -3.83 -37.82 -1.44
CA LYS A 93 -2.66 -37.33 -0.69
C LYS A 93 -1.82 -36.28 -1.46
N SER A 94 -2.07 -36.04 -2.75
CA SER A 94 -1.43 -34.95 -3.51
C SER A 94 -2.18 -33.63 -3.33
N ALA A 95 -3.51 -33.62 -3.46
CA ALA A 95 -4.34 -32.44 -3.23
C ALA A 95 -4.24 -31.93 -1.78
N LEU A 96 -4.33 -32.83 -0.79
CA LEU A 96 -4.13 -32.48 0.62
C LEU A 96 -2.75 -31.89 0.92
N LYS A 97 -1.71 -32.23 0.13
CA LYS A 97 -0.38 -31.62 0.25
C LYS A 97 -0.32 -30.22 -0.35
N ARG A 98 -0.99 -29.97 -1.48
CA ARG A 98 -1.12 -28.64 -2.10
C ARG A 98 -1.81 -27.69 -1.12
N ILE A 99 -3.03 -28.01 -0.70
CA ILE A 99 -3.81 -27.22 0.28
C ILE A 99 -3.00 -26.93 1.56
N ALA A 100 -2.29 -27.93 2.11
CA ALA A 100 -1.44 -27.76 3.28
C ALA A 100 -0.15 -26.94 3.07
N GLN A 101 0.24 -26.68 1.82
CA GLN A 101 1.30 -25.77 1.39
C GLN A 101 0.75 -24.37 1.09
N ASP A 102 -0.41 -24.27 0.45
CA ASP A 102 -1.06 -23.00 0.11
C ASP A 102 -1.48 -22.24 1.38
N GLN A 103 -2.04 -22.97 2.37
CA GLN A 103 -2.31 -22.45 3.72
C GLN A 103 -1.04 -21.96 4.46
N ARG A 104 0.14 -22.50 4.13
CA ARG A 104 1.42 -21.96 4.66
C ARG A 104 1.88 -20.73 3.89
N ALA A 105 1.67 -20.68 2.58
CA ALA A 105 1.96 -19.49 1.78
C ALA A 105 1.13 -18.30 2.28
N LEU A 106 -0.18 -18.48 2.52
CA LEU A 106 -1.06 -17.47 3.13
C LEU A 106 -0.58 -17.06 4.53
N ALA A 107 -0.20 -18.01 5.38
CA ALA A 107 0.35 -17.70 6.71
C ALA A 107 1.67 -16.90 6.65
N VAL A 108 2.58 -17.22 5.72
CA VAL A 108 3.83 -16.48 5.50
C VAL A 108 3.56 -15.08 4.94
N ALA A 109 2.57 -14.95 4.03
CA ALA A 109 2.17 -13.67 3.45
C ALA A 109 1.57 -12.74 4.52
N LEU A 110 0.66 -13.23 5.37
CA LEU A 110 0.12 -12.49 6.52
C LEU A 110 1.22 -12.04 7.50
N LEU A 111 2.18 -12.92 7.83
CA LEU A 111 3.37 -12.59 8.62
C LEU A 111 4.42 -11.74 7.85
N GLY A 112 4.08 -11.28 6.65
CA GLY A 112 4.79 -10.26 5.89
C GLY A 112 4.12 -8.89 5.87
N LEU A 113 2.85 -8.78 6.30
CA LEU A 113 2.10 -7.53 6.20
C LEU A 113 2.41 -6.53 7.33
N PRO A 114 2.45 -5.23 7.04
CA PRO A 114 2.33 -4.16 8.02
C PRO A 114 1.15 -4.35 8.98
N LYS A 115 1.38 -4.09 10.29
CA LYS A 115 0.36 -4.23 11.35
C LYS A 115 -0.93 -3.47 11.06
N SER A 116 -0.83 -2.28 10.45
CA SER A 116 -1.97 -1.43 10.07
C SER A 116 -2.91 -2.13 9.08
N GLN A 117 -2.36 -2.80 8.06
CA GLN A 117 -3.13 -3.55 7.09
C GLN A 117 -3.75 -4.80 7.73
N VAL A 118 -2.99 -5.54 8.56
CA VAL A 118 -3.53 -6.66 9.34
C VAL A 118 -4.72 -6.23 10.22
N THR A 119 -4.68 -5.06 10.86
CA THR A 119 -5.82 -4.54 11.63
C THR A 119 -7.02 -4.09 10.79
N GLN A 120 -6.82 -3.70 9.52
CA GLN A 120 -7.93 -3.39 8.60
C GLN A 120 -8.67 -4.67 8.17
N MET A 121 -7.96 -5.79 8.08
CA MET A 121 -8.52 -7.09 7.68
C MET A 121 -9.43 -7.74 8.75
N ARG A 122 -9.58 -7.14 9.95
CA ARG A 122 -10.55 -7.55 11.00
C ARG A 122 -12.00 -7.67 10.52
N ARG A 123 -12.36 -7.04 9.40
CA ARG A 123 -13.69 -7.16 8.77
C ARG A 123 -13.91 -8.49 8.04
N PHE A 124 -12.85 -9.24 7.76
CA PHE A 124 -12.86 -10.43 6.88
C PHE A 124 -12.22 -11.67 7.50
N LEU A 125 -11.55 -11.56 8.66
CA LEU A 125 -11.00 -12.70 9.40
C LEU A 125 -11.59 -12.79 10.81
N PRO A 126 -11.72 -14.00 11.38
CA PRO A 126 -11.91 -14.18 12.81
C PRO A 126 -10.81 -13.46 13.62
N GLU A 127 -11.20 -12.79 14.70
CA GLU A 127 -10.29 -11.95 15.49
C GLU A 127 -9.08 -12.74 16.01
N ASP A 128 -9.24 -14.02 16.35
CA ASP A 128 -8.12 -14.86 16.82
C ASP A 128 -7.02 -15.06 15.75
N VAL A 129 -7.35 -15.00 14.46
CA VAL A 129 -6.37 -15.05 13.37
C VAL A 129 -5.63 -13.71 13.25
N VAL A 130 -6.34 -12.61 13.52
CA VAL A 130 -5.75 -11.26 13.59
C VAL A 130 -4.83 -11.14 14.81
N GLU A 131 -5.25 -11.60 15.98
CA GLU A 131 -4.41 -11.63 17.18
C GLU A 131 -3.16 -12.49 16.96
N LEU A 132 -3.30 -13.70 16.41
CA LEU A 132 -2.16 -14.56 16.07
C LEU A 132 -1.23 -13.87 15.07
N THR A 133 -1.71 -13.26 14.00
CA THR A 133 -0.83 -12.56 13.04
C THR A 133 -0.11 -11.37 13.67
N LEU A 134 -0.78 -10.60 14.54
CA LEU A 134 -0.19 -9.49 15.28
C LEU A 134 0.82 -9.93 16.36
N GLN A 135 0.63 -11.09 16.98
CA GLN A 135 1.60 -11.74 17.87
C GLN A 135 2.82 -12.22 17.07
N GLY A 136 2.59 -12.92 15.96
CA GLY A 136 3.63 -13.41 15.05
C GLY A 136 4.50 -12.29 14.46
N ALA A 137 3.92 -11.12 14.20
CA ALA A 137 4.64 -9.93 13.76
C ALA A 137 5.63 -9.36 14.81
N GLN A 138 5.55 -9.80 16.07
CA GLN A 138 6.55 -9.47 17.11
C GLN A 138 7.74 -10.44 17.09
N ILE A 139 7.58 -11.63 16.48
CA ILE A 139 8.62 -12.65 16.41
C ILE A 139 9.60 -12.30 15.29
N THR A 140 10.74 -11.74 15.66
CA THR A 140 11.81 -11.39 14.73
C THR A 140 12.20 -12.60 13.85
N ARG A 141 12.19 -12.47 12.52
CA ARG A 141 12.56 -13.54 11.56
C ARG A 141 13.95 -14.17 11.83
N LYS A 142 14.84 -13.48 12.55
CA LYS A 142 16.11 -14.02 13.06
C LYS A 142 15.93 -15.23 14.00
N LYS A 143 14.86 -15.27 14.80
CA LYS A 143 14.49 -16.39 15.70
C LYS A 143 13.79 -17.52 14.92
N ARG A 144 14.49 -18.11 13.93
CA ARG A 144 13.94 -19.05 12.92
C ARG A 144 13.00 -20.13 13.48
N VAL A 145 13.34 -20.76 14.61
CA VAL A 145 12.53 -21.85 15.21
C VAL A 145 11.21 -21.32 15.79
N ALA A 146 11.22 -20.18 16.49
CA ALA A 146 10.01 -19.55 17.01
C ALA A 146 9.10 -19.08 15.86
N PHE A 147 9.69 -18.46 14.83
CA PHE A 147 8.96 -18.03 13.65
C PHE A 147 8.29 -19.21 12.92
N LYS A 148 9.03 -20.32 12.67
CA LYS A 148 8.48 -21.54 12.06
C LYS A 148 7.40 -22.24 12.90
N ARG A 149 7.49 -22.19 14.23
CA ARG A 149 6.41 -22.68 15.12
C ARG A 149 5.16 -21.82 14.99
N HIS A 150 5.32 -20.49 14.92
CA HIS A 150 4.20 -19.56 14.76
C HIS A 150 3.56 -19.63 13.36
N GLU A 151 4.37 -19.69 12.30
CA GLU A 151 3.97 -20.01 10.92
C GLU A 151 3.11 -21.28 10.90
N GLY A 152 3.57 -22.35 11.56
CA GLY A 152 2.85 -23.61 11.66
C GLY A 152 1.59 -23.59 12.53
N ALA A 153 1.46 -22.67 13.48
CA ALA A 153 0.23 -22.47 14.27
C ALA A 153 -0.81 -21.69 13.47
N LEU A 154 -0.40 -20.58 12.84
CA LEU A 154 -1.25 -19.77 11.97
C LEU A 154 -1.76 -20.61 10.78
N ALA A 155 -0.89 -21.34 10.08
CA ALA A 155 -1.26 -22.22 8.98
C ALA A 155 -2.15 -23.42 9.40
N ARG A 156 -2.21 -23.75 10.69
CA ARG A 156 -3.22 -24.70 11.22
C ARG A 156 -4.57 -24.02 11.44
N ARG A 157 -4.60 -22.78 11.92
CA ARG A 157 -5.86 -22.04 12.12
C ARG A 157 -6.53 -21.64 10.81
N LEU A 158 -5.76 -21.26 9.78
CA LEU A 158 -6.25 -21.02 8.41
C LEU A 158 -6.92 -22.26 7.74
N ARG A 159 -6.79 -23.47 8.32
CA ARG A 159 -7.53 -24.66 7.88
C ARG A 159 -8.98 -24.69 8.34
N ALA A 160 -9.26 -24.06 9.47
CA ALA A 160 -10.58 -24.00 10.08
C ALA A 160 -11.45 -22.86 9.52
N LEU A 161 -10.89 -22.04 8.62
CA LEU A 161 -11.66 -21.16 7.74
C LEU A 161 -12.35 -21.98 6.65
N ASN A 162 -13.48 -21.47 6.16
CA ASN A 162 -14.16 -21.98 4.97
C ASN A 162 -13.37 -21.62 3.69
N ASP A 163 -13.60 -22.31 2.57
CA ASP A 163 -12.83 -22.02 1.34
C ASP A 163 -13.12 -20.62 0.77
N GLY A 164 -14.38 -20.16 0.76
CA GLY A 164 -14.70 -18.77 0.41
C GLY A 164 -14.04 -17.71 1.30
N GLU A 165 -13.81 -18.02 2.59
CA GLU A 165 -13.04 -17.17 3.51
C GLU A 165 -11.54 -17.20 3.18
N ARG A 166 -10.99 -18.37 2.79
CA ARG A 166 -9.61 -18.51 2.32
C ARG A 166 -9.36 -17.74 1.02
N ASP A 167 -10.32 -17.76 0.10
CA ASP A 167 -10.21 -17.11 -1.21
C ASP A 167 -10.36 -15.58 -1.09
N ALA A 168 -11.33 -15.11 -0.29
CA ALA A 168 -11.43 -13.69 0.06
C ALA A 168 -10.17 -13.18 0.77
N LEU A 169 -9.59 -13.98 1.67
CA LEU A 169 -8.32 -13.71 2.31
C LEU A 169 -7.15 -13.65 1.32
N ALA A 170 -7.07 -14.59 0.38
CA ALA A 170 -6.03 -14.63 -0.66
C ALA A 170 -6.12 -13.39 -1.57
N ALA A 171 -7.32 -13.03 -2.02
CA ALA A 171 -7.59 -11.84 -2.82
C ALA A 171 -7.21 -10.55 -2.07
N ALA A 172 -7.59 -10.41 -0.79
CA ALA A 172 -7.21 -9.26 0.02
C ALA A 172 -5.68 -9.14 0.21
N ILE A 173 -4.99 -10.26 0.46
CA ILE A 173 -3.51 -10.30 0.53
C ILE A 173 -2.90 -9.89 -0.81
N GLN A 174 -3.44 -10.35 -1.94
CA GLN A 174 -2.96 -10.00 -3.28
C GLN A 174 -3.19 -8.51 -3.60
N GLN A 175 -4.33 -7.94 -3.22
CA GLN A 175 -4.58 -6.50 -3.33
C GLN A 175 -3.58 -5.69 -2.49
N ILE A 176 -3.28 -6.13 -1.27
CA ILE A 176 -2.27 -5.51 -0.41
C ILE A 176 -0.88 -5.56 -1.05
N GLN A 177 -0.47 -6.71 -1.61
CA GLN A 177 0.84 -6.90 -2.23
C GLN A 177 1.00 -6.15 -3.56
N THR A 178 -0.08 -5.98 -4.32
CA THR A 178 -0.09 -5.19 -5.57
C THR A 178 -0.28 -3.69 -5.34
N GLY A 179 -0.45 -3.24 -4.08
CA GLY A 179 -0.71 -1.84 -3.74
C GLY A 179 -2.12 -1.35 -4.05
N THR A 180 -3.03 -2.25 -4.47
CA THR A 180 -4.44 -1.93 -4.78
C THR A 180 -5.38 -2.05 -3.57
N SER A 181 -4.89 -2.45 -2.40
CA SER A 181 -5.65 -2.47 -1.15
C SER A 181 -6.14 -1.07 -0.77
N GLY A 182 -7.45 -0.85 -0.87
CA GLY A 182 -8.06 0.47 -0.66
C GLY A 182 -7.94 1.41 -1.87
N ALA A 183 -7.54 0.89 -3.03
CA ALA A 183 -7.83 1.55 -4.29
C ALA A 183 -9.34 1.50 -4.50
N ILE A 184 -9.94 2.68 -4.67
CA ILE A 184 -11.34 2.82 -5.06
C ILE A 184 -11.48 2.24 -6.47
N ASN A 185 -12.59 1.56 -6.76
CA ASN A 185 -12.90 1.05 -8.10
C ASN A 185 -12.69 2.19 -9.12
N PRO A 186 -11.87 2.01 -10.18
CA PRO A 186 -11.56 3.10 -11.11
C PRO A 186 -12.82 3.70 -11.75
N ASN A 187 -13.89 2.92 -11.93
CA ASN A 187 -15.17 3.43 -12.42
C ASN A 187 -15.82 4.39 -11.41
N VAL A 188 -15.86 4.02 -10.13
CA VAL A 188 -16.38 4.85 -9.03
C VAL A 188 -15.56 6.15 -8.88
N GLU A 189 -14.23 6.06 -8.98
CA GLU A 189 -13.35 7.24 -8.92
C GLU A 189 -13.53 8.17 -10.13
N ASN A 190 -13.67 7.59 -11.33
CA ASN A 190 -13.92 8.34 -12.56
C ASN A 190 -15.28 9.04 -12.52
N THR A 191 -16.36 8.35 -12.14
CA THR A 191 -17.71 8.91 -12.01
C THR A 191 -17.75 10.03 -10.97
N ALA A 192 -17.23 9.78 -9.75
CA ALA A 192 -17.17 10.79 -8.70
C ALA A 192 -16.31 12.02 -9.08
N THR A 193 -15.25 11.81 -9.86
CA THR A 193 -14.41 12.90 -10.38
C THR A 193 -15.10 13.66 -11.52
N SER A 194 -15.85 12.97 -12.39
CA SER A 194 -16.64 13.57 -13.47
C SER A 194 -17.74 14.47 -12.89
N TRP A 195 -18.57 13.93 -11.99
CA TRP A 195 -19.57 14.68 -11.24
C TRP A 195 -18.99 15.92 -10.55
N ARG A 196 -17.86 15.76 -9.84
CA ARG A 196 -17.17 16.89 -9.19
C ARG A 196 -16.70 17.95 -10.21
N ASN A 197 -16.25 17.54 -11.39
CA ASN A 197 -15.83 18.47 -12.43
C ASN A 197 -17.03 19.22 -13.02
N MET A 198 -18.13 18.53 -13.34
CA MET A 198 -19.36 19.16 -13.82
C MET A 198 -19.93 20.15 -12.78
N LEU A 199 -20.05 19.73 -11.52
CA LEU A 199 -20.57 20.55 -10.42
C LEU A 199 -19.74 21.81 -10.08
N LEU A 200 -18.43 21.82 -10.39
CA LEU A 200 -17.53 22.91 -10.01
C LEU A 200 -16.95 23.71 -11.20
N LYS A 201 -17.07 23.19 -12.43
CA LYS A 201 -16.42 23.74 -13.64
C LYS A 201 -17.21 23.53 -14.95
N GLY A 202 -18.33 22.81 -14.91
CA GLY A 202 -19.22 22.68 -16.06
C GLY A 202 -20.03 23.96 -16.30
N SER A 203 -20.86 23.93 -17.34
CA SER A 203 -21.98 24.85 -17.49
C SER A 203 -23.02 24.66 -16.39
N GLU A 204 -23.99 25.57 -16.28
CA GLU A 204 -25.12 25.40 -15.37
C GLU A 204 -25.95 24.15 -15.72
N ASP A 205 -26.08 23.83 -17.02
CA ASP A 205 -26.74 22.62 -17.51
C ASP A 205 -25.98 21.34 -17.11
N ASP A 206 -24.64 21.30 -17.26
CA ASP A 206 -23.81 20.18 -16.80
C ASP A 206 -23.93 19.98 -15.27
N ALA A 207 -23.97 21.09 -14.52
CA ALA A 207 -24.11 21.07 -13.07
C ALA A 207 -25.53 20.67 -12.61
N LEU A 208 -26.56 20.85 -13.44
CA LEU A 208 -27.90 20.31 -13.22
C LEU A 208 -27.95 18.81 -13.53
N ALA A 209 -27.47 18.38 -14.71
CA ALA A 209 -27.41 16.97 -15.09
C ALA A 209 -26.64 16.12 -14.04
N ALA A 210 -25.50 16.63 -13.57
CA ALA A 210 -24.73 15.98 -12.51
C ALA A 210 -25.50 15.88 -11.17
N ARG A 211 -26.35 16.86 -10.82
CA ARG A 211 -27.20 16.79 -9.62
C ARG A 211 -28.28 15.74 -9.77
N ASP A 212 -28.90 15.64 -10.94
CA ASP A 212 -30.00 14.70 -11.17
C ASP A 212 -29.49 13.25 -11.21
N GLU A 213 -28.32 12.99 -11.81
CA GLU A 213 -27.62 11.70 -11.70
C GLU A 213 -27.29 11.34 -10.23
N ILE A 214 -26.73 12.29 -9.46
CA ILE A 214 -26.43 12.11 -8.03
C ILE A 214 -27.70 11.84 -7.22
N PHE A 215 -28.80 12.52 -7.51
CA PHE A 215 -30.06 12.34 -6.77
C PHE A 215 -30.74 11.02 -7.12
N ALA A 216 -30.77 10.61 -8.39
CA ALA A 216 -31.22 9.28 -8.79
C ALA A 216 -30.38 8.16 -8.13
N ALA A 217 -29.06 8.36 -7.99
CA ALA A 217 -28.19 7.46 -7.26
C ALA A 217 -28.45 7.46 -5.74
N LEU A 218 -28.79 8.60 -5.12
CA LEU A 218 -29.19 8.66 -3.71
C LEU A 218 -30.54 7.95 -3.46
N ASP A 219 -31.52 8.15 -4.32
CA ASP A 219 -32.87 7.57 -4.20
C ASP A 219 -32.89 6.05 -4.46
N SER A 220 -31.79 5.46 -4.93
CA SER A 220 -31.61 4.00 -5.07
C SER A 220 -31.48 3.24 -3.74
N ARG A 221 -31.30 3.94 -2.61
CA ARG A 221 -30.93 3.33 -1.32
C ARG A 221 -31.49 4.09 -0.12
N ASP A 222 -32.17 3.38 0.78
CA ASP A 222 -32.86 4.00 1.93
C ASP A 222 -31.93 4.56 3.04
N VAL A 223 -30.66 4.11 3.09
CA VAL A 223 -29.75 4.38 4.22
C VAL A 223 -28.39 4.88 3.74
N TRP A 224 -28.06 6.11 4.15
CA TRP A 224 -26.82 6.83 3.82
C TRP A 224 -26.08 7.27 5.09
N SER A 225 -24.76 7.44 5.00
CA SER A 225 -23.92 7.91 6.11
C SER A 225 -23.83 9.44 6.24
N PHE A 226 -24.64 10.17 5.46
CA PHE A 226 -24.75 11.63 5.43
C PHE A 226 -26.13 12.00 4.85
N THR A 227 -26.58 13.23 5.06
CA THR A 227 -27.86 13.73 4.57
C THR A 227 -27.73 14.45 3.22
N ARG A 228 -28.82 14.51 2.44
CA ARG A 228 -28.88 15.30 1.20
C ARG A 228 -28.53 16.78 1.42
N GLN A 229 -28.84 17.33 2.61
CA GLN A 229 -28.48 18.70 2.98
C GLN A 229 -26.97 18.88 3.19
N GLU A 230 -26.28 17.91 3.80
CA GLU A 230 -24.83 17.96 3.98
C GLU A 230 -24.08 17.85 2.65
N LEU A 231 -24.58 17.03 1.71
CA LEU A 231 -24.03 16.98 0.36
C LEU A 231 -24.19 18.34 -0.37
N MET A 232 -25.38 18.94 -0.32
CA MET A 232 -25.60 20.26 -0.95
C MET A 232 -24.80 21.39 -0.29
N ARG A 233 -24.59 21.33 1.03
CA ARG A 233 -23.64 22.22 1.72
C ARG A 233 -22.22 22.01 1.22
N ALA A 234 -21.76 20.76 1.13
CA ALA A 234 -20.42 20.43 0.61
C ALA A 234 -20.20 20.88 -0.85
N VAL A 235 -21.26 20.89 -1.69
CA VAL A 235 -21.20 21.49 -3.04
C VAL A 235 -21.01 23.00 -2.95
N SER A 236 -21.83 23.72 -2.18
CA SER A 236 -21.72 25.18 -2.00
C SER A 236 -20.40 25.62 -1.36
N ASP A 237 -19.90 24.84 -0.41
CA ASP A 237 -18.57 25.01 0.20
C ASP A 237 -17.45 24.81 -0.84
N ALA A 238 -17.59 23.82 -1.73
CA ALA A 238 -16.59 23.54 -2.76
C ALA A 238 -16.62 24.55 -3.92
N THR A 239 -17.80 25.06 -4.34
CA THR A 239 -17.89 26.12 -5.35
C THR A 239 -17.31 27.43 -4.82
N THR A 240 -17.60 27.81 -3.57
CA THR A 240 -16.99 29.00 -2.95
C THR A 240 -15.49 28.86 -2.73
N GLU A 241 -14.97 27.67 -2.37
CA GLU A 241 -13.51 27.42 -2.37
C GLU A 241 -12.91 27.57 -3.78
N ASN A 242 -13.58 27.03 -4.81
CA ASN A 242 -13.07 27.07 -6.18
C ASN A 242 -13.09 28.49 -6.77
N ALA A 243 -14.13 29.29 -6.52
CA ALA A 243 -14.21 30.68 -6.96
C ALA A 243 -13.08 31.54 -6.35
N ILE A 244 -12.89 31.49 -5.03
CA ILE A 244 -11.80 32.19 -4.33
C ILE A 244 -10.42 31.73 -4.85
N ARG A 245 -10.28 30.43 -5.15
CA ARG A 245 -9.07 29.86 -5.76
C ARG A 245 -8.82 30.40 -7.17
N GLU A 246 -9.87 30.51 -7.99
CA GLU A 246 -9.76 30.98 -9.38
C GLU A 246 -9.50 32.50 -9.45
N GLU A 247 -10.10 33.29 -8.55
CA GLU A 247 -9.73 34.70 -8.31
C GLU A 247 -8.25 34.85 -7.93
N GLN A 248 -7.76 34.07 -6.97
CA GLN A 248 -6.34 34.10 -6.56
C GLN A 248 -5.39 33.71 -7.71
N ILE A 249 -5.78 32.73 -8.54
CA ILE A 249 -5.02 32.32 -9.73
C ILE A 249 -5.06 33.42 -10.81
N ALA A 250 -6.19 34.12 -10.98
CA ALA A 250 -6.31 35.24 -11.90
C ALA A 250 -5.44 36.43 -11.48
N LEU A 251 -5.49 36.82 -10.19
CA LEU A 251 -4.65 37.88 -9.62
C LEU A 251 -3.16 37.56 -9.70
N PHE A 252 -2.76 36.30 -9.49
CA PHE A 252 -1.37 35.88 -9.68
C PHE A 252 -0.95 35.96 -11.16
N LYS A 253 -1.81 35.52 -12.09
CA LYS A 253 -1.55 35.63 -13.54
C LYS A 253 -1.41 37.09 -13.99
N SER A 254 -2.30 37.99 -13.56
CA SER A 254 -2.19 39.41 -13.92
C SER A 254 -0.93 40.05 -13.36
N ALA A 255 -0.53 39.73 -12.11
CA ALA A 255 0.72 40.19 -11.55
C ALA A 255 1.96 39.67 -12.31
N VAL A 256 1.96 38.39 -12.74
CA VAL A 256 3.01 37.83 -13.60
C VAL A 256 3.04 38.54 -14.96
N ASP A 257 1.88 38.83 -15.55
CA ASP A 257 1.77 39.48 -16.86
C ASP A 257 2.05 41.01 -16.79
N GLU A 258 2.02 41.62 -15.60
CA GLU A 258 2.51 42.98 -15.35
C GLU A 258 4.03 43.03 -15.18
N GLU A 259 4.61 42.18 -14.33
CA GLU A 259 6.07 42.03 -14.20
C GLU A 259 6.70 41.63 -15.54
N MET A 260 6.02 40.79 -16.35
CA MET A 260 6.44 40.47 -17.73
C MET A 260 6.56 41.71 -18.62
N LYS A 261 5.58 42.63 -18.62
CA LYS A 261 5.62 43.84 -19.46
C LYS A 261 6.79 44.76 -19.11
N LEU A 262 7.26 44.72 -17.86
CA LEU A 262 8.43 45.47 -17.40
C LEU A 262 9.75 44.80 -17.82
N LEU A 263 9.77 43.46 -17.88
CA LEU A 263 10.97 42.66 -18.14
C LEU A 263 11.16 42.25 -19.61
N SER A 264 10.11 42.25 -20.43
CA SER A 264 10.16 41.82 -21.84
C SER A 264 10.57 42.92 -22.84
N ILE A 265 11.02 44.08 -22.35
CA ILE A 265 11.34 45.23 -23.20
C ILE A 265 12.57 44.91 -24.06
N GLY A 266 12.36 44.78 -25.38
CA GLY A 266 13.39 44.39 -26.34
C GLY A 266 13.64 42.88 -26.47
N ILE A 267 12.74 42.03 -25.95
CA ILE A 267 12.79 40.57 -26.12
C ILE A 267 11.76 40.15 -27.16
N GLU A 268 12.22 39.67 -28.31
CA GLU A 268 11.37 39.18 -29.41
C GLU A 268 11.29 37.64 -29.49
N ASP A 269 12.17 36.93 -28.77
CA ASP A 269 12.27 35.47 -28.76
C ASP A 269 11.31 34.80 -27.76
N GLU A 270 10.60 33.76 -28.19
CA GLU A 270 9.60 33.06 -27.40
C GLU A 270 10.19 32.19 -26.28
N GLU A 271 11.40 31.61 -26.46
CA GLU A 271 12.07 30.91 -25.35
C GLU A 271 12.45 31.89 -24.24
N SER A 272 13.04 33.04 -24.61
CA SER A 272 13.41 34.12 -23.71
C SER A 272 12.19 34.73 -23.00
N LEU A 273 11.05 34.91 -23.68
CA LEU A 273 9.80 35.35 -23.06
C LEU A 273 9.29 34.33 -22.02
N ASN A 274 9.35 33.03 -22.32
CA ASN A 274 8.96 31.98 -21.38
C ASN A 274 9.90 31.90 -20.16
N GLN A 275 11.21 32.09 -20.37
CA GLN A 275 12.19 32.21 -19.27
C GLN A 275 11.91 33.43 -18.39
N THR A 276 11.64 34.60 -18.98
CA THR A 276 11.24 35.80 -18.24
C THR A 276 9.94 35.59 -17.47
N ARG A 277 8.99 34.83 -18.00
CA ARG A 277 7.71 34.52 -17.31
C ARG A 277 7.91 33.59 -16.11
N ALA A 278 8.78 32.60 -16.25
CA ALA A 278 9.20 31.76 -15.12
C ALA A 278 9.99 32.55 -14.07
N TYR A 279 10.80 33.53 -14.48
CA TYR A 279 11.48 34.45 -13.57
C TYR A 279 10.50 35.34 -12.80
N ALA A 280 9.57 36.02 -13.48
CA ALA A 280 8.52 36.84 -12.88
C ALA A 280 7.62 36.05 -11.89
N ALA A 281 7.23 34.83 -12.25
CA ALA A 281 6.49 33.94 -11.36
C ALA A 281 7.28 33.55 -10.11
N ASN A 282 8.62 33.47 -10.19
CA ASN A 282 9.49 33.15 -9.07
C ASN A 282 9.89 34.37 -8.24
N THR A 283 10.02 35.58 -8.81
CA THR A 283 10.26 36.80 -8.02
C THR A 283 9.07 37.11 -7.13
N LEU A 284 7.84 37.02 -7.67
CA LEU A 284 6.61 37.21 -6.90
C LEU A 284 6.48 36.21 -5.73
N LYS A 285 6.79 34.92 -5.95
CA LYS A 285 6.77 33.87 -4.91
C LYS A 285 7.88 33.95 -3.87
N ASN A 286 8.96 34.69 -4.12
CA ASN A 286 10.06 34.87 -3.17
C ASN A 286 10.01 36.23 -2.44
N ARG A 287 9.06 37.10 -2.81
CA ARG A 287 8.89 38.44 -2.24
C ARG A 287 8.15 38.36 -0.90
N LYS A 288 8.89 38.40 0.22
CA LYS A 288 8.32 38.32 1.59
C LYS A 288 7.05 39.16 1.74
N GLY A 289 5.95 38.50 2.10
CA GLY A 289 4.66 39.15 2.33
C GLY A 289 3.78 39.30 1.08
N SER A 290 4.15 38.71 -0.06
CA SER A 290 3.35 38.74 -1.29
C SER A 290 1.96 38.09 -1.18
N GLY A 291 1.81 37.14 -0.25
CA GLY A 291 0.60 36.31 -0.10
C GLY A 291 0.55 35.12 -1.06
N PHE A 292 1.33 35.12 -2.15
CA PHE A 292 1.35 34.07 -3.18
C PHE A 292 2.18 32.83 -2.79
N ASP A 293 2.87 32.87 -1.64
CA ASP A 293 3.75 31.81 -1.12
C ASP A 293 3.01 30.49 -0.78
N LYS A 294 1.67 30.49 -0.75
CA LYS A 294 0.82 29.33 -0.43
C LYS A 294 -0.10 29.01 -1.60
N GLU A 295 -0.13 27.75 -2.02
CA GLU A 295 -1.21 27.29 -2.89
C GLU A 295 -2.57 27.45 -2.18
N PRO A 296 -3.63 27.91 -2.87
CA PRO A 296 -4.98 27.90 -2.34
C PRO A 296 -5.38 26.51 -1.83
N SER A 297 -6.19 26.47 -0.77
CA SER A 297 -6.66 25.19 -0.23
C SER A 297 -7.51 24.43 -1.24
N VAL A 298 -7.56 23.12 -1.03
CA VAL A 298 -8.40 22.16 -1.79
C VAL A 298 -9.09 21.26 -0.76
N THR A 299 -9.57 21.83 0.35
CA THR A 299 -10.03 21.07 1.53
C THR A 299 -11.51 20.76 1.42
N LYS A 300 -12.34 21.76 1.09
CA LYS A 300 -13.79 21.61 0.89
C LYS A 300 -14.08 20.78 -0.37
N SER A 301 -13.39 21.09 -1.46
CA SER A 301 -13.41 20.33 -2.72
C SER A 301 -12.92 18.89 -2.60
N ARG A 302 -11.95 18.58 -1.71
CA ARG A 302 -11.60 17.19 -1.34
C ARG A 302 -12.63 16.53 -0.43
N ALA A 303 -13.35 17.28 0.40
CA ALA A 303 -14.44 16.74 1.23
C ALA A 303 -15.64 16.35 0.36
N LEU A 304 -16.03 17.19 -0.61
CA LEU A 304 -17.06 16.87 -1.60
C LEU A 304 -16.74 15.56 -2.36
N LEU A 305 -15.51 15.41 -2.87
CA LEU A 305 -15.11 14.19 -3.58
C LEU A 305 -15.28 12.92 -2.74
N LYS A 306 -15.06 12.97 -1.41
CA LYS A 306 -15.30 11.82 -0.52
C LYS A 306 -16.77 11.42 -0.46
N LEU A 307 -17.69 12.39 -0.45
CA LEU A 307 -19.13 12.10 -0.47
C LEU A 307 -19.56 11.56 -1.84
N LEU A 308 -19.10 12.18 -2.92
CA LEU A 308 -19.40 11.73 -4.30
C LEU A 308 -18.92 10.30 -4.59
N ARG A 309 -17.79 9.87 -4.01
CA ARG A 309 -17.33 8.48 -4.08
C ARG A 309 -18.31 7.49 -3.44
N ILE A 310 -18.93 7.85 -2.32
CA ILE A 310 -19.91 7.00 -1.62
C ILE A 310 -21.21 6.90 -2.44
N VAL A 311 -21.61 7.96 -3.12
CA VAL A 311 -22.75 7.94 -4.06
C VAL A 311 -22.42 7.10 -5.30
N ALA A 312 -21.23 7.29 -5.89
CA ALA A 312 -20.80 6.56 -7.07
C ALA A 312 -20.60 5.05 -6.80
N GLU A 313 -20.27 4.66 -5.56
CA GLU A 313 -20.22 3.26 -5.11
C GLU A 313 -21.61 2.58 -5.04
N ALA A 314 -22.70 3.34 -5.10
CA ALA A 314 -24.07 2.82 -5.26
C ALA A 314 -24.61 2.89 -6.70
N ALA A 315 -23.93 3.62 -7.59
CA ALA A 315 -24.36 3.85 -8.98
C ALA A 315 -23.59 3.00 -10.01
N VAL A 316 -22.64 2.17 -9.57
CA VAL A 316 -21.69 1.37 -10.38
C VAL A 316 -21.71 -0.09 -9.95
#